data_AF-A0A485PTC5-F1
#
_entry.id   AF-A0A485PTC5-F1
#
_cell.length_a   1.000
_cell.length_b   1.000
_cell.length_c   1.000
_cell.angle_alpha   90.00
_cell.angle_beta   90.00
_cell.angle_gamma   90.00
#
_symmetry.space_group_name_H-M   'P 1'
#
loop_
_entity.id
_entity.type
_entity.pdbx_description
1 polymer ?
#
loop_
_entity_poly.entity_id
_entity_poly.type
_entity_poly.pdbx_seq_one_letter_code
_entity_poly.pdbx_strand_id
1 'polypeptide(L)'
;MDQQAISNFKKLYARALFQQIFEVTKGTNFTLQEFWKDYFQVTNCLKVIHKPWDGVTKRTLNSTWRKLWPHCILGHDLEGLAHEQQPLVVDEIVSSGKTMGLEVNEDDVQELVEEHGQELITHEQMDLHCEQQQGVMEEISSAEERRKRQRNPSLQ
;
A
#
# COMPACT_ATOMS: atom_id res chain seq x y z
N MET A 1 -6.97 -1.74 -0.51
CA MET A 1 -5.59 -2.14 -0.17
C MET A 1 -5.21 -1.37 1.09
N ASP A 2 -4.57 -1.98 2.08
CA ASP A 2 -4.29 -1.28 3.36
C ASP A 2 -3.29 -0.12 3.16
N GLN A 3 -3.63 1.03 3.71
CA GLN A 3 -2.94 2.32 3.52
C GLN A 3 -1.46 2.25 3.92
N GLN A 4 -1.11 1.44 4.92
CA GLN A 4 0.27 1.28 5.35
C GLN A 4 1.13 0.59 4.28
N ALA A 5 0.58 -0.37 3.54
CA ALA A 5 1.31 -0.99 2.43
C ALA A 5 1.53 -0.05 1.26
N ILE A 6 0.51 0.76 0.92
CA ILE A 6 0.61 1.76 -0.13
C ILE A 6 1.69 2.79 0.24
N SER A 7 1.65 3.31 1.47
CA SER A 7 2.66 4.24 1.99
C SER A 7 4.07 3.63 1.94
N ASN A 8 4.24 2.39 2.42
CA ASN A 8 5.53 1.71 2.38
C ASN A 8 6.05 1.52 0.94
N PHE A 9 5.17 1.14 0.01
CA PHE A 9 5.52 1.00 -1.40
C PHE A 9 5.92 2.34 -2.02
N LYS A 10 5.16 3.42 -1.76
CA LYS A 10 5.48 4.78 -2.23
C LYS A 10 6.85 5.25 -1.72
N LYS A 11 7.21 4.98 -0.46
CA LYS A 11 8.56 5.26 0.09
C LYS A 11 9.65 4.52 -0.69
N LEU A 12 9.47 3.22 -0.90
CA LEU A 12 10.44 2.40 -1.64
C LEU A 12 10.56 2.85 -3.11
N TYR A 13 9.44 3.22 -3.74
CA TYR A 13 9.40 3.79 -5.08
C TYR A 13 10.15 5.12 -5.16
N ALA A 14 9.87 6.06 -4.25
CA ALA A 14 10.57 7.33 -4.19
C ALA A 14 12.08 7.12 -4.04
N ARG A 15 12.51 6.28 -3.10
CA ARG A 15 13.93 5.92 -2.94
C ARG A 15 14.55 5.38 -4.23
N ALA A 16 13.90 4.41 -4.88
CA ALA A 16 14.41 3.83 -6.12
C ALA A 16 14.50 4.86 -7.26
N LEU A 17 13.53 5.76 -7.34
CA LEU A 17 13.49 6.86 -8.30
C LEU A 17 14.64 7.84 -8.08
N PHE A 18 14.82 8.32 -6.84
CA PHE A 18 15.91 9.24 -6.50
C PHE A 18 17.28 8.59 -6.72
N GLN A 19 17.47 7.32 -6.36
CA GLN A 19 18.71 6.61 -6.66
C GLN A 19 18.97 6.54 -8.18
N GLN A 20 17.95 6.26 -8.97
CA GLN A 20 18.11 6.19 -10.42
C GLN A 20 18.40 7.56 -11.04
N ILE A 21 17.76 8.62 -10.56
CA ILE A 21 18.09 10.00 -10.96
C ILE A 21 19.54 10.29 -10.63
N PHE A 22 19.97 9.99 -9.39
CA PHE A 22 21.33 10.24 -8.93
C PHE A 22 22.36 9.53 -9.80
N GLU A 23 22.18 8.24 -10.07
CA GLU A 23 23.12 7.48 -10.89
C GLU A 23 23.24 8.00 -12.33
N VAL A 24 22.16 8.59 -12.88
CA VAL A 24 22.16 9.17 -14.23
C VAL A 24 22.79 10.56 -14.25
N THR A 25 22.56 11.37 -13.22
CA THR A 25 23.04 12.76 -13.13
C THR A 25 24.43 12.88 -12.51
N LYS A 26 24.89 11.88 -11.76
CA LYS A 26 26.20 11.89 -11.11
C LYS A 26 27.33 11.92 -12.13
N GLY A 27 28.11 13.00 -12.11
CA GLY A 27 29.27 13.17 -12.98
C GLY A 27 28.91 13.46 -14.45
N THR A 28 27.64 13.76 -14.72
CA THR A 28 27.15 14.19 -16.04
C THR A 28 26.62 15.62 -15.94
N ASN A 29 26.45 16.30 -17.08
CA ASN A 29 25.79 17.62 -17.13
C ASN A 29 24.26 17.50 -17.21
N PHE A 30 23.72 16.31 -17.00
CA PHE A 30 22.30 16.02 -17.17
C PHE A 30 21.51 16.64 -16.02
N THR A 31 20.55 17.48 -16.34
CA THR A 31 19.65 18.10 -15.37
C THR A 31 18.50 17.17 -15.02
N LEU A 32 17.84 17.43 -13.89
CA LEU A 32 16.62 16.73 -13.50
C LEU A 32 15.52 16.88 -14.57
N GLN A 33 15.45 18.03 -15.25
CA GLN A 33 14.48 18.27 -16.33
C GLN A 33 14.75 17.37 -17.55
N GLU A 34 16.00 17.23 -17.96
CA GLU A 34 16.40 16.34 -19.05
C GLU A 34 16.18 14.87 -18.67
N PHE A 35 16.38 14.50 -17.39
CA PHE A 35 16.03 13.17 -16.91
C PHE A 35 14.54 12.84 -17.17
N TRP A 36 13.63 13.74 -16.77
CA TRP A 36 12.20 13.52 -16.97
C TRP A 36 11.80 13.50 -18.45
N LYS A 37 12.43 14.33 -19.28
CA LYS A 37 12.09 14.48 -20.69
C LYS A 37 12.64 13.34 -21.56
N ASP A 38 13.91 12.98 -21.37
CA ASP A 38 14.66 12.14 -22.30
C ASP A 38 14.94 10.74 -21.72
N TYR A 39 15.02 10.61 -20.39
CA TYR A 39 15.41 9.38 -19.71
C TYR A 39 14.26 8.61 -19.06
N PHE A 40 13.20 9.29 -18.61
CA PHE A 40 12.03 8.67 -17.97
C PHE A 40 11.05 8.09 -19.00
N GLN A 41 11.55 7.21 -19.87
CA GLN A 41 10.76 6.46 -20.84
C GLN A 41 10.11 5.24 -20.16
N VAL A 42 9.02 4.70 -20.73
CA VAL A 42 8.22 3.61 -20.14
C VAL A 42 9.06 2.44 -19.64
N THR A 43 10.12 2.08 -20.37
CA THR A 43 11.06 1.00 -20.03
C THR A 43 11.83 1.28 -18.74
N ASN A 44 12.21 2.54 -18.53
CA ASN A 44 12.89 2.98 -17.31
C ASN A 44 11.90 3.16 -16.16
N CYS A 45 10.65 3.57 -16.42
CA CYS A 45 9.58 3.58 -15.42
C CYS A 45 9.36 2.17 -14.83
N LEU A 46 9.31 1.14 -15.69
CA LEU A 46 9.14 -0.24 -15.25
C LEU A 46 10.29 -0.72 -14.34
N LYS A 47 11.53 -0.27 -14.59
CA LYS A 47 12.68 -0.58 -13.72
C LYS A 47 12.55 0.09 -12.35
N VAL A 48 12.08 1.34 -12.31
CA VAL A 48 11.81 2.07 -11.06
C VAL A 48 10.67 1.42 -10.28
N ILE A 49 9.65 0.87 -10.95
CA ILE A 49 8.53 0.17 -10.30
C ILE A 49 8.94 -1.23 -9.82
N HIS A 50 9.80 -1.94 -10.56
CA HIS A 50 10.24 -3.28 -10.20
C HIS A 50 11.09 -3.30 -8.92
N LYS A 51 12.07 -2.40 -8.81
CA LYS A 51 13.02 -2.36 -7.67
C LYS A 51 12.35 -2.32 -6.28
N PRO A 52 11.31 -1.51 -6.04
CA PRO A 52 10.56 -1.48 -4.79
C PRO A 52 9.97 -2.82 -4.38
N TRP A 53 9.54 -3.64 -5.35
CA TRP A 53 8.94 -4.95 -5.06
C TRP A 53 9.92 -5.91 -4.40
N ASP A 54 11.23 -5.80 -4.67
CA ASP A 54 12.27 -6.59 -3.98
C ASP A 54 12.34 -6.25 -2.48
N GLY A 55 11.96 -5.03 -2.10
CA GLY A 55 11.86 -4.59 -0.71
C GLY A 55 10.52 -4.92 -0.04
N VAL A 56 9.49 -5.27 -0.81
CA VAL A 56 8.18 -5.67 -0.29
C VAL A 56 8.25 -7.14 0.12
N THR A 57 8.46 -7.39 1.42
CA THR A 57 8.55 -8.76 1.91
C THR A 57 7.19 -9.48 1.87
N LYS A 58 7.22 -10.82 1.73
CA LYS A 58 6.03 -11.68 1.89
C LYS A 58 5.32 -11.42 3.22
N ARG A 59 6.08 -11.11 4.27
CA ARG A 59 5.57 -10.72 5.58
C ARG A 59 4.74 -9.43 5.51
N THR A 60 5.25 -8.38 4.87
CA THR A 60 4.56 -7.10 4.71
C THR A 60 3.24 -7.30 3.96
N LEU A 61 3.29 -8.02 2.83
CA LEU A 61 2.10 -8.37 2.07
C LEU A 61 1.10 -9.18 2.91
N ASN A 62 1.55 -10.20 3.63
CA ASN A 62 0.68 -11.02 4.47
C ASN A 62 0.06 -10.19 5.62
N SER A 63 0.81 -9.31 6.27
CA SER A 63 0.25 -8.44 7.32
C SER A 63 -0.85 -7.52 6.78
N THR A 64 -0.64 -6.96 5.60
CA THR A 64 -1.58 -6.07 4.91
C THR A 64 -2.81 -6.81 4.42
N TRP A 65 -2.63 -7.98 3.80
CA TRP A 65 -3.73 -8.79 3.29
C TRP A 65 -4.53 -9.45 4.40
N ARG A 66 -3.98 -9.63 5.61
CA ARG A 66 -4.71 -10.19 6.77
C ARG A 66 -5.97 -9.41 7.10
N LYS A 67 -5.92 -8.07 6.99
CA LYS A 67 -7.08 -7.21 7.26
C LYS A 67 -8.21 -7.41 6.23
N LEU A 68 -7.86 -7.78 5.00
CA LEU A 68 -8.81 -7.94 3.90
C LEU A 68 -9.23 -9.40 3.70
N TRP A 69 -8.35 -10.36 4.00
CA TRP A 69 -8.60 -11.79 3.83
C TRP A 69 -7.86 -12.63 4.89
N PRO A 70 -8.39 -12.69 6.13
CA PRO A 70 -7.76 -13.41 7.24
C PRO A 70 -7.57 -14.91 6.96
N HIS A 71 -8.53 -15.54 6.29
CA HIS A 71 -8.54 -16.98 6.04
C HIS A 71 -7.47 -17.47 5.06
N CYS A 72 -6.93 -16.60 4.20
CA CYS A 72 -5.87 -16.96 3.26
C CYS A 72 -4.46 -16.97 3.88
N ILE A 73 -4.33 -16.56 5.14
CA ILE A 73 -3.03 -16.38 5.79
C ILE A 73 -2.89 -17.39 6.92
N LEU A 74 -2.52 -18.62 6.57
CA LEU A 74 -2.07 -19.63 7.53
C LEU A 74 -0.60 -19.38 7.89
N GLY A 75 -0.32 -19.03 9.15
CA GLY A 75 1.05 -19.05 9.68
C GLY A 75 1.32 -18.01 10.78
N HIS A 76 1.89 -18.49 11.90
CA HIS A 76 2.21 -17.73 13.12
C HIS A 76 3.54 -16.95 13.08
N ASP A 77 4.18 -16.79 11.92
CA ASP A 77 5.51 -16.15 11.85
C ASP A 77 5.43 -14.64 11.64
N LEU A 78 4.93 -13.88 12.62
CA LEU A 78 4.98 -12.41 12.60
C LEU A 78 5.18 -11.82 13.99
N GLU A 79 6.37 -12.05 14.56
CA GLU A 79 6.84 -11.29 15.71
C GLU A 79 8.10 -10.50 15.29
N GLY A 80 8.03 -9.18 15.37
CA GLY A 80 9.18 -8.29 15.25
C GLY A 80 9.44 -7.61 13.89
N LEU A 81 9.60 -6.28 13.96
CA LEU A 81 10.32 -5.37 13.05
C LEU A 81 9.62 -4.97 11.73
N ALA A 82 8.46 -4.31 11.84
CA ALA A 82 7.94 -3.45 10.75
C ALA A 82 8.37 -1.97 10.89
N HIS A 83 8.98 -1.59 12.02
CA HIS A 83 9.19 -0.18 12.38
C HIS A 83 10.61 0.36 12.11
N GLU A 84 11.61 -0.51 11.92
CA GLU A 84 13.01 -0.06 11.87
C GLU A 84 13.48 0.45 10.49
N GLN A 85 12.81 0.08 9.39
CA GLN A 85 13.25 0.50 8.04
C GLN A 85 12.66 1.85 7.58
N GLN A 86 11.63 2.36 8.24
CA GLN A 86 10.96 3.58 7.80
C GLN A 86 11.81 4.86 7.96
N PRO A 87 12.46 5.11 9.11
CA PRO A 87 13.27 6.32 9.28
C PRO A 87 14.45 6.35 8.31
N LEU A 88 15.12 5.20 8.12
CA LEU A 88 16.29 5.07 7.25
C LEU A 88 15.99 5.40 5.78
N VAL A 89 14.81 5.03 5.27
CA VAL A 89 14.45 5.29 3.87
C VAL A 89 14.19 6.77 3.61
N VAL A 90 13.58 7.48 4.56
CA VAL A 90 13.30 8.92 4.43
C VAL A 90 14.60 9.71 4.40
N ASP A 91 15.52 9.42 5.32
CA ASP A 91 16.84 10.07 5.39
C ASP A 91 17.64 9.91 4.09
N GLU A 92 17.62 8.72 3.50
CA GLU A 92 18.30 8.46 2.22
C GLU A 92 17.71 9.26 1.05
N ILE A 93 16.38 9.41 1.01
CA ILE A 93 15.70 10.23 0.00
C ILE A 93 16.08 11.69 0.17
N VAL A 94 16.01 12.20 1.41
CA VAL A 94 16.35 13.60 1.72
C VAL A 94 17.81 13.89 1.37
N SER A 95 18.73 13.00 1.75
CA SER A 95 20.16 13.12 1.43
C SER A 95 20.42 13.12 -0.08
N SER A 96 19.74 12.24 -0.82
CA SER A 96 19.83 12.17 -2.28
C SER A 96 19.30 13.44 -2.93
N GLY A 97 18.15 13.95 -2.50
CA GLY A 97 17.57 15.19 -3.01
C GLY A 97 18.49 16.39 -2.78
N LYS A 98 19.04 16.54 -1.57
CA LYS A 98 20.00 17.60 -1.24
C LYS A 98 21.26 17.54 -2.10
N THR A 99 21.76 16.32 -2.37
CA THR A 99 22.93 16.12 -3.24
C THR A 99 22.66 16.53 -4.69
N MET A 100 21.40 16.44 -5.14
CA MET A 100 20.96 16.94 -6.45
C MET A 100 20.66 18.44 -6.46
N GLY A 101 20.88 19.16 -5.35
CA GLY A 101 20.58 20.58 -5.24
C GLY A 101 19.09 20.89 -5.02
N LEU A 102 18.30 19.91 -4.59
CA LEU A 102 16.90 20.11 -4.22
C LEU A 102 16.79 20.54 -2.76
N GLU A 103 15.93 21.52 -2.50
CA GLU A 103 15.53 21.90 -1.14
C GLU A 103 14.41 20.96 -0.70
N VAL A 104 14.78 19.84 -0.08
CA VAL A 104 13.86 18.81 0.42
C VAL A 104 14.13 18.49 1.88
N ASN A 105 13.07 18.29 2.66
CA ASN A 105 13.08 17.90 4.07
C ASN A 105 12.22 16.63 4.28
N GLU A 106 12.19 16.13 5.52
CA GLU A 106 11.47 14.90 5.87
C GLU A 106 9.95 15.05 5.70
N ASP A 107 9.41 16.24 6.01
CA ASP A 107 7.98 16.55 5.88
C ASP A 107 7.57 16.52 4.41
N ASP A 108 8.40 17.05 3.49
CA ASP A 108 8.14 17.00 2.04
C ASP A 108 8.07 15.55 1.53
N VAL A 109 8.96 14.67 2.04
CA VAL A 109 8.97 13.24 1.68
C VAL A 109 7.75 12.54 2.28
N GLN A 110 7.35 12.91 3.48
CA GLN A 110 6.18 12.36 4.13
C GLN A 110 4.90 12.80 3.41
N GLU A 111 4.77 14.07 3.02
CA GLU A 111 3.68 14.60 2.20
C GLU A 111 3.59 13.89 0.83
N LEU A 112 4.74 13.69 0.16
CA LEU A 112 4.81 12.98 -1.12
C LEU A 112 4.30 11.52 -1.01
N VAL A 113 4.56 10.88 0.12
CA VAL A 113 4.19 9.49 0.38
C VAL A 113 2.75 9.38 0.87
N GLU A 114 2.29 10.38 1.61
CA GLU A 114 0.93 10.46 2.13
C GLU A 114 -0.07 10.61 0.99
N GLU A 115 -1.12 9.80 1.06
CA GLU A 115 -2.13 9.76 0.03
C GLU A 115 -3.07 10.96 0.14
N HIS A 116 -3.07 11.83 -0.88
CA HIS A 116 -4.09 12.88 -1.05
C HIS A 116 -5.36 12.36 -1.75
N GLY A 117 -5.43 11.06 -2.00
CA GLY A 117 -6.63 10.43 -2.54
C GLY A 117 -7.63 10.23 -1.42
N GLN A 118 -8.84 10.78 -1.56
CA GLN A 118 -10.02 10.09 -1.03
C GLN A 118 -9.84 8.61 -1.37
N GLU A 119 -9.95 7.70 -0.39
CA GLU A 119 -9.99 6.27 -0.67
C GLU A 119 -10.90 6.07 -1.88
N LEU A 120 -10.34 5.57 -3.00
CA LEU A 120 -11.12 5.18 -4.15
C LEU A 120 -11.89 3.93 -3.76
N ILE A 121 -12.91 4.11 -2.92
CA ILE A 121 -13.95 3.12 -2.70
C ILE A 121 -14.75 3.13 -4.00
N THR A 122 -14.35 2.24 -4.90
CA THR A 122 -15.08 2.02 -6.15
C THR A 122 -16.52 1.63 -5.80
N HIS A 123 -17.51 2.08 -6.58
CA HIS A 123 -18.94 1.76 -6.35
C HIS A 123 -19.16 0.25 -6.13
N GLU A 124 -18.45 -0.58 -6.88
CA GLU A 124 -18.47 -2.05 -6.74
C GLU A 124 -18.04 -2.56 -5.35
N GLN A 125 -17.16 -1.86 -4.64
CA GLN A 125 -16.77 -2.21 -3.27
C GLN A 125 -17.84 -1.79 -2.23
N MET A 126 -18.55 -0.69 -2.48
CA MET A 126 -19.71 -0.31 -1.66
C MET A 126 -20.84 -1.32 -1.82
N ASP A 127 -21.12 -1.73 -3.07
CA ASP A 127 -22.15 -2.71 -3.39
C ASP A 127 -21.86 -4.06 -2.73
N LEU A 128 -20.63 -4.57 -2.86
CA LEU A 128 -20.23 -5.85 -2.26
C LEU A 128 -20.32 -5.84 -0.73
N HIS A 129 -20.01 -4.72 -0.10
CA HIS A 129 -20.13 -4.56 1.35
C HIS A 129 -21.60 -4.50 1.81
N CYS A 130 -22.46 -3.90 0.99
CA CYS A 130 -23.91 -3.85 1.22
C CYS A 130 -24.54 -5.25 1.10
N GLU A 131 -24.18 -6.00 0.05
CA GLU A 131 -24.63 -7.37 -0.17
C GLU A 131 -24.21 -8.30 0.98
N GLN A 132 -22.98 -8.19 1.48
CA GLN A 132 -22.50 -8.95 2.63
C GLN A 132 -23.31 -8.66 3.91
N GLN A 133 -23.58 -7.38 4.21
CA GLN A 133 -24.37 -7.03 5.38
C GLN A 133 -25.82 -7.49 5.26
N GLN A 134 -26.39 -7.42 4.06
CA GLN A 134 -27.76 -7.88 3.80
C GLN A 134 -27.88 -9.39 3.95
N GLY A 135 -26.92 -10.16 3.41
CA GLY A 135 -26.87 -11.61 3.58
C GLY A 135 -26.75 -12.04 5.04
N VAL A 136 -25.93 -11.34 5.84
CA VAL A 136 -25.80 -11.60 7.29
C VAL A 136 -27.10 -11.30 8.03
N MET A 137 -27.78 -10.19 7.70
CA MET A 137 -29.05 -9.83 8.34
C MET A 137 -30.18 -10.80 8.00
N GLU A 138 -30.23 -11.30 6.76
CA GLU A 138 -31.16 -12.35 6.35
C GLU A 138 -30.89 -13.69 7.04
N GLU A 139 -29.62 -14.06 7.22
CA GLU A 139 -29.24 -15.30 7.91
C GLU A 139 -29.64 -15.26 9.40
N ILE A 140 -29.41 -14.11 10.06
CA ILE A 140 -29.81 -13.89 11.46
C ILE A 140 -31.34 -13.97 11.59
N SER A 141 -32.08 -13.34 10.68
CA SER A 141 -33.54 -13.38 10.64
C SER A 141 -34.08 -14.81 10.43
N SER A 142 -33.50 -15.55 9.48
CA SER A 142 -33.86 -16.94 9.20
C SER A 142 -33.56 -17.88 10.37
N ALA A 143 -32.41 -17.69 11.02
CA ALA A 143 -32.04 -18.42 12.22
C ALA A 143 -32.99 -18.14 13.39
N GLU A 144 -33.45 -16.89 13.54
CA GLU A 144 -34.40 -16.51 14.58
C GLU A 144 -35.80 -17.08 14.33
N GLU A 145 -36.28 -17.09 13.09
CA GLU A 145 -37.54 -17.76 12.72
C GLU A 145 -37.49 -19.27 13.01
N ARG A 146 -36.39 -19.94 12.62
CA ARG A 146 -36.19 -21.37 12.89
C ARG A 146 -36.23 -21.67 14.39
N ARG A 147 -35.61 -20.82 15.21
CA ARG A 147 -35.66 -20.92 16.68
C ARG A 147 -37.08 -20.69 17.22
N LYS A 148 -37.86 -19.76 16.66
CA LYS A 148 -39.27 -19.53 17.05
C LYS A 148 -40.17 -20.71 16.69
N ARG A 149 -40.00 -21.32 15.52
CA ARG A 149 -40.76 -22.52 15.08
C ARG A 149 -40.41 -23.75 15.92
N GLN A 150 -39.15 -23.92 16.32
CA GLN A 150 -38.75 -24.99 17.24
C GLN A 150 -39.28 -24.79 18.67
N ARG A 151 -39.56 -23.54 19.07
CA ARG A 151 -40.08 -23.21 20.41
C ARG A 151 -41.62 -23.32 20.52
N ASN A 152 -42.35 -23.26 19.40
CA ASN A 152 -43.80 -23.45 19.32
C ASN A 152 -44.15 -24.60 18.35
N PRO A 153 -44.17 -25.87 18.79
CA PRO A 153 -44.50 -27.00 17.92
C PRO A 153 -46.00 -27.16 17.65
N SER A 154 -46.87 -26.35 18.26
CA SER A 154 -48.33 -26.51 18.21
C SER A 154 -48.98 -25.62 17.15
N LEU A 155 -48.71 -25.87 15.87
CA LEU A 155 -49.55 -25.44 14.73
C LEU A 155 -49.15 -26.27 13.52
N GLN A 156 -49.53 -27.55 13.57
CA GLN A 156 -49.73 -28.41 12.42
C GLN A 156 -51.11 -29.03 12.54
#